data_AF-A0A950BUX0-F1
#
_entry.id   AF-A0A950BUX0-F1
#
_cell.length_a   1.000
_cell.length_b   1.000
_cell.length_c   1.000
_cell.angle_alpha   90.00
_cell.angle_beta   90.00
_cell.angle_gamma   90.00
#
_symmetry.space_group_name_H-M   'P 1'
#
loop_
_entity.id
_entity.type
_entity.pdbx_description
1 polymer ?
#
loop_
_entity_poly.entity_id
_entity_poly.type
_entity_poly.pdbx_seq_one_letter_code
_entity_poly.pdbx_strand_id
1 'polypeptide(L)'
;MSVGEKNGRQVTHSAVLSLSEDQGSTFMLETLSLRGWKSDLITELNRSAVRKRLSIAMAGVACINLATFIICQAIYVPNGRADFRHPLLWLLELVAILAFLRKSLGRGWIRSSTAINLVAKLWTTFLILSFNLVTLNSLTGFGLAWYKPVWATLSTFLFASLAWVFSPWFFVPAVQMWATGLLMVNFPHWAFLIYGVSWWLALMGIAIDLRRIEPVGC
;
A
#
# COMPACT_ATOMS: atom_id res chain seq x y z
N MET A 1 30.66 17.65 63.42
CA MET A 1 29.46 18.36 62.91
C MET A 1 29.35 18.08 61.42
N SER A 2 28.34 17.31 61.02
CA SER A 2 28.13 16.81 59.65
C SER A 2 27.11 17.70 58.93
N VAL A 3 27.52 18.34 57.84
CA VAL A 3 26.66 19.12 56.95
C VAL A 3 26.96 18.70 55.52
N GLY A 4 25.92 18.26 54.80
CA GLY A 4 25.90 18.29 53.34
C GLY A 4 25.83 16.95 52.61
N GLU A 5 24.70 16.23 52.68
CA GLU A 5 24.47 15.12 51.73
C GLU A 5 22.98 14.80 51.39
N LYS A 6 22.03 15.70 51.71
CA LYS A 6 20.60 15.44 51.45
C LYS A 6 19.97 16.17 50.27
N ASN A 7 20.66 17.15 49.66
CA ASN A 7 20.04 18.03 48.66
C ASN A 7 20.13 17.53 47.20
N GLY A 8 21.09 16.66 46.85
CA GLY A 8 21.28 16.19 45.48
C GLY A 8 20.24 15.15 45.00
N ARG A 9 19.72 14.34 45.93
CA ARG A 9 18.82 13.21 45.62
C ARG A 9 17.36 13.64 45.42
N GLN A 10 16.93 14.72 46.08
CA GLN A 10 15.58 15.28 45.90
C GLN A 10 15.46 16.06 44.59
N VAL A 11 16.50 16.81 44.20
CA VAL A 11 16.50 17.60 42.96
C VAL A 11 16.51 16.70 41.72
N THR A 12 17.27 15.61 41.75
CA THR A 12 17.27 14.61 40.66
C THR A 12 15.94 13.86 40.56
N HIS A 13 15.31 13.50 41.68
CA HIS A 13 14.01 12.81 41.65
C HIS A 13 12.89 13.73 41.14
N SER A 14 12.90 15.01 41.51
CA SER A 14 11.92 16.00 41.03
C SER A 14 12.11 16.33 39.54
N ALA A 15 13.36 16.40 39.05
CA ALA A 15 13.65 16.64 37.64
C ALA A 15 13.32 15.41 36.75
N VAL A 16 13.51 14.19 37.27
CA VAL A 16 13.13 12.95 36.56
C VAL A 16 11.61 12.78 36.52
N LEU A 17 10.89 13.12 37.60
CA LEU A 17 9.43 13.13 37.61
C LEU A 17 8.86 14.18 36.65
N SER A 18 9.40 15.41 36.64
CA SER A 18 8.92 16.45 35.72
C SER A 18 9.25 16.15 34.26
N LEU A 19 10.42 15.58 33.96
CA LEU A 19 10.75 15.08 32.61
C LEU A 19 9.83 13.93 32.19
N SER A 20 9.50 13.01 33.11
CA SER A 20 8.58 11.89 32.83
C SER A 20 7.14 12.36 32.62
N GLU A 21 6.67 13.36 33.37
CA GLU A 21 5.33 13.94 33.23
C GLU A 21 5.22 14.76 31.94
N ASP A 22 6.26 15.51 31.57
CA ASP A 22 6.29 16.31 30.34
C ASP A 22 6.41 15.42 29.08
N GLN A 23 7.20 14.34 29.14
CA GLN A 23 7.21 13.31 28.09
C GLN A 23 5.87 12.58 27.98
N GLY A 24 5.24 12.24 29.12
CA GLY A 24 3.94 11.58 29.15
C GLY A 24 2.83 12.47 28.56
N SER A 25 2.83 13.75 28.88
CA SER A 25 1.91 14.76 28.35
C SER A 25 2.10 14.96 26.84
N THR A 26 3.35 15.11 26.40
CA THR A 26 3.69 15.31 24.98
C THR A 26 3.31 14.09 24.14
N PHE A 27 3.63 12.87 24.61
CA PHE A 27 3.25 11.63 23.93
C PHE A 27 1.73 11.42 23.89
N MET A 28 1.02 11.74 24.97
CA MET A 28 -0.45 11.71 24.99
C MET A 28 -1.05 12.71 23.99
N LEU A 29 -0.54 13.94 23.92
CA LEU A 29 -0.99 14.96 22.96
C LEU A 29 -0.72 14.53 21.51
N GLU A 30 0.45 13.97 21.24
CA GLU A 30 0.82 13.48 19.91
C GLU A 30 -0.04 12.28 19.49
N THR A 31 -0.30 11.34 20.39
CA THR A 31 -1.16 10.18 20.10
C THR A 31 -2.63 10.57 19.91
N LEU A 32 -3.14 11.54 20.66
CA LEU A 32 -4.48 12.11 20.45
C LEU A 32 -4.55 12.85 19.10
N SER A 33 -3.52 13.63 18.75
CA SER A 33 -3.40 14.31 17.46
C SER A 33 -3.40 13.31 16.29
N LEU A 34 -2.63 12.23 16.39
CA LEU A 34 -2.57 11.16 15.40
C LEU A 34 -3.92 10.45 15.21
N ARG A 35 -4.62 10.12 16.30
CA ARG A 35 -5.96 9.51 16.21
C ARG A 35 -6.97 10.46 15.59
N GLY A 36 -6.93 11.74 15.98
CA GLY A 36 -7.78 12.78 15.39
C GLY A 36 -7.57 12.90 13.88
N TRP A 37 -6.32 13.04 13.45
CA TRP A 37 -5.95 13.11 12.04
C TRP A 37 -6.43 11.89 11.23
N LYS A 38 -6.27 10.67 11.75
CA LYS A 38 -6.76 9.45 11.08
C LYS A 38 -8.28 9.44 10.95
N SER A 39 -8.98 9.84 12.02
CA SER A 39 -10.44 9.94 12.02
C SER A 39 -10.95 10.94 10.97
N ASP A 40 -10.26 12.08 10.83
CA ASP A 40 -10.61 13.10 9.83
C ASP A 40 -10.43 12.58 8.41
N LEU A 41 -9.32 11.88 8.12
CA LEU A 41 -9.08 11.25 6.82
C LEU A 41 -10.18 10.24 6.44
N ILE A 42 -10.58 9.39 7.39
CA ILE A 42 -11.62 8.38 7.16
C ILE A 42 -12.97 9.06 6.92
N THR A 43 -13.26 10.11 7.69
CA THR A 43 -14.50 10.89 7.57
C THR A 43 -14.58 11.60 6.22
N GLU A 44 -13.49 12.24 5.77
CA GLU A 44 -13.39 12.84 4.44
C GLU A 44 -13.56 11.80 3.33
N LEU A 45 -12.94 10.63 3.46
CA LEU A 45 -13.06 9.54 2.49
C LEU A 45 -14.49 9.03 2.38
N ASN A 46 -15.19 8.90 3.52
CA ASN A 46 -16.59 8.47 3.56
C ASN A 46 -17.54 9.50 2.94
N ARG A 47 -17.23 10.80 3.09
CA ARG A 47 -18.02 11.91 2.52
C ARG A 47 -17.72 12.20 1.04
N SER A 48 -16.58 11.74 0.51
CA SER A 48 -16.17 12.01 -0.87
C SER A 48 -17.18 11.47 -1.90
N ALA A 49 -17.49 12.29 -2.91
CA ALA A 49 -18.35 11.91 -4.04
C ALA A 49 -17.82 10.68 -4.82
N VAL A 50 -16.51 10.43 -4.72
CA VAL A 50 -15.83 9.29 -5.37
C VAL A 50 -16.10 7.98 -4.63
N ARG A 51 -16.52 8.03 -3.35
CA ARG A 51 -16.69 6.86 -2.48
C ARG A 51 -17.58 5.79 -3.09
N LYS A 52 -18.75 6.17 -3.59
CA LYS A 52 -19.73 5.26 -4.23
C LYS A 52 -19.21 4.55 -5.48
N ARG A 53 -18.15 5.08 -6.09
CA ARG A 53 -17.56 4.54 -7.32
C ARG A 53 -16.23 3.82 -7.06
N LEU A 54 -15.68 3.90 -5.85
CA LEU A 54 -14.43 3.23 -5.49
C LEU A 54 -14.54 1.72 -5.62
N SER A 55 -15.68 1.13 -5.25
CA SER A 55 -15.88 -0.31 -5.38
C SER A 55 -15.76 -0.80 -6.83
N ILE A 56 -16.43 -0.13 -7.76
CA ILE A 56 -16.35 -0.41 -9.21
C ILE A 56 -14.94 -0.12 -9.74
N ALA A 57 -14.33 0.97 -9.28
CA ALA A 57 -12.97 1.33 -9.66
C ALA A 57 -11.96 0.25 -9.25
N MET A 58 -12.00 -0.22 -8.00
CA MET A 58 -11.10 -1.27 -7.49
C MET A 58 -11.32 -2.59 -8.21
N ALA A 59 -12.58 -2.99 -8.44
CA ALA A 59 -12.89 -4.20 -9.20
C ALA A 59 -12.38 -4.14 -10.64
N GLY A 60 -12.55 -3.01 -11.32
CA GLY A 60 -12.03 -2.85 -12.68
C GLY A 60 -10.50 -2.84 -12.75
N VAL A 61 -9.83 -2.18 -11.80
CA VAL A 61 -8.37 -2.24 -11.68
C VAL A 61 -7.89 -3.66 -11.40
N ALA A 62 -8.61 -4.43 -10.57
CA ALA A 62 -8.32 -5.84 -10.32
C ALA A 62 -8.34 -6.66 -11.62
N CYS A 63 -9.37 -6.48 -12.44
CA CYS A 63 -9.51 -7.20 -13.71
C CYS A 63 -8.45 -6.79 -14.74
N ILE A 64 -8.12 -5.49 -14.84
CA ILE A 64 -7.05 -5.01 -15.72
C ILE A 64 -5.72 -5.62 -15.31
N ASN A 65 -5.37 -5.56 -14.01
CA ASN A 65 -4.14 -6.16 -13.49
C ASN A 65 -4.06 -7.65 -13.82
N LEU A 66 -5.14 -8.40 -13.54
CA LEU A 66 -5.17 -9.83 -13.81
C LEU A 66 -4.93 -10.15 -15.29
N ALA A 67 -5.60 -9.40 -16.18
CA ALA A 67 -5.41 -9.57 -17.62
C ALA A 67 -3.97 -9.31 -18.06
N THR A 68 -3.34 -8.22 -17.58
CA THR A 68 -1.93 -7.93 -17.88
C THR A 68 -1.02 -9.05 -17.38
N PHE A 69 -1.22 -9.54 -16.14
CA PHE A 69 -0.39 -10.61 -15.60
C PHE A 69 -0.58 -11.94 -16.31
N ILE A 70 -1.78 -12.25 -16.82
CA ILE A 70 -2.01 -13.39 -17.72
C ILE A 70 -1.21 -13.22 -19.01
N ILE A 71 -1.22 -12.04 -19.63
CA ILE A 71 -0.44 -11.76 -20.84
C ILE A 71 1.06 -11.91 -20.54
N CYS A 72 1.55 -11.31 -19.45
CA CYS A 72 2.93 -11.45 -18.98
C CYS A 72 3.31 -12.93 -18.78
N GLN A 73 2.42 -13.74 -18.21
CA GLN A 73 2.63 -15.18 -18.04
C GLN A 73 2.67 -15.92 -19.38
N ALA A 74 1.81 -15.56 -20.34
CA ALA A 74 1.73 -16.20 -21.65
C ALA A 74 2.96 -15.93 -22.52
N ILE A 75 3.55 -14.73 -22.40
CA ILE A 75 4.77 -14.36 -23.14
C ILE A 75 6.06 -14.70 -22.39
N TYR A 76 5.96 -15.20 -21.15
CA TYR A 76 7.12 -15.47 -20.32
C TYR A 76 7.95 -16.62 -20.90
N VAL A 77 9.19 -16.30 -21.28
CA VAL A 77 10.18 -17.30 -21.72
C VAL A 77 11.31 -17.36 -20.69
N PRO A 78 11.57 -18.51 -20.04
CA PRO A 78 12.63 -18.65 -19.05
C PRO A 78 13.99 -18.85 -19.73
N ASN A 79 14.45 -17.88 -20.53
CA ASN A 79 15.70 -17.96 -21.28
C ASN A 79 16.81 -17.04 -20.74
N GLY A 80 16.53 -16.30 -19.65
CA GLY A 80 17.49 -15.41 -18.99
C GLY A 80 17.88 -14.16 -19.79
N ARG A 81 17.23 -13.92 -20.94
CA ARG A 81 17.52 -12.75 -21.80
C ARG A 81 16.64 -11.56 -21.43
N ALA A 82 17.14 -10.36 -21.75
CA ALA A 82 16.37 -9.15 -21.59
C ALA A 82 15.13 -9.16 -22.51
N ASP A 83 13.94 -8.99 -21.92
CA ASP A 83 12.69 -8.89 -22.66
C ASP A 83 11.98 -7.56 -22.38
N PHE A 84 12.08 -6.63 -23.35
CA PHE A 84 11.45 -5.32 -23.31
C PHE A 84 9.91 -5.36 -23.37
N ARG A 85 9.31 -6.51 -23.72
CA ARG A 85 7.85 -6.67 -23.77
C ARG A 85 7.23 -6.52 -22.39
N HIS A 86 7.91 -6.97 -21.33
CA HIS A 86 7.40 -6.85 -19.95
C HIS A 86 7.32 -5.38 -19.47
N PRO A 87 8.37 -4.55 -19.58
CA PRO A 87 8.28 -3.11 -19.33
C PRO A 87 7.20 -2.41 -20.16
N LEU A 88 7.06 -2.77 -21.44
CA LEU A 88 6.06 -2.18 -22.33
C LEU A 88 4.63 -2.53 -21.88
N LEU A 89 4.36 -3.80 -21.56
CA LEU A 89 3.07 -4.24 -21.03
C LEU A 89 2.73 -3.52 -19.73
N TRP A 90 3.72 -3.29 -18.86
CA TRP A 90 3.52 -2.54 -17.63
C TRP A 90 3.14 -1.07 -17.89
N LEU A 91 3.78 -0.40 -18.85
CA LEU A 91 3.39 0.96 -19.25
C LEU A 91 1.97 1.00 -19.82
N LEU A 92 1.61 0.03 -20.65
CA LEU A 92 0.26 -0.10 -21.22
C LEU A 92 -0.79 -0.34 -20.13
N GLU A 93 -0.48 -1.21 -19.16
CA GLU A 93 -1.31 -1.46 -17.98
C GLU A 93 -1.51 -0.19 -17.16
N LEU A 94 -0.44 0.55 -16.86
CA LEU A 94 -0.52 1.80 -16.12
C LEU A 94 -1.44 2.80 -16.83
N VAL A 95 -1.28 2.96 -18.15
CA VAL A 95 -2.15 3.83 -18.95
C VAL A 95 -3.60 3.35 -18.91
N ALA A 96 -3.84 2.04 -19.03
CA ALA A 96 -5.17 1.45 -18.97
C ALA A 96 -5.84 1.68 -17.59
N ILE A 97 -5.12 1.47 -16.49
CA ILE A 97 -5.59 1.72 -15.13
C ILE A 97 -5.91 3.21 -14.93
N LEU A 98 -5.01 4.12 -15.33
CA LEU A 98 -5.23 5.56 -15.18
C LEU A 98 -6.43 6.05 -16.02
N ALA A 99 -6.56 5.56 -17.25
CA ALA A 99 -7.70 5.85 -18.11
C ALA A 99 -9.00 5.32 -17.52
N PHE A 100 -9.00 4.09 -17.00
CA PHE A 100 -10.16 3.48 -16.36
C PHE A 100 -10.56 4.22 -15.08
N LEU A 101 -9.62 4.55 -14.20
CA LEU A 101 -9.87 5.33 -13.00
C LEU A 101 -10.40 6.72 -13.33
N ARG A 102 -9.83 7.40 -14.33
CA ARG A 102 -10.33 8.70 -14.80
C ARG A 102 -11.75 8.62 -15.34
N LYS A 103 -12.08 7.55 -16.07
CA LYS A 103 -13.45 7.32 -16.59
C LYS A 103 -14.43 7.03 -15.46
N SER A 104 -14.06 6.19 -14.50
CA SER A 104 -14.94 5.73 -13.41
C SER A 104 -15.15 6.82 -12.35
N LEU A 105 -14.06 7.49 -11.94
CA LEU A 105 -14.06 8.44 -10.81
C LEU A 105 -14.17 9.91 -11.24
N GLY A 106 -14.04 10.22 -12.54
CA GLY A 106 -14.14 11.56 -13.09
C GLY A 106 -12.82 12.34 -13.13
N ARG A 107 -12.84 13.55 -13.73
CA ARG A 107 -11.67 14.43 -13.77
C ARG A 107 -11.37 14.97 -12.37
N GLY A 108 -10.09 14.94 -11.97
CA GLY A 108 -9.66 15.49 -10.68
C GLY A 108 -9.88 14.60 -9.46
N TRP A 109 -10.26 13.33 -9.64
CA TRP A 109 -10.55 12.40 -8.54
C TRP A 109 -9.45 12.32 -7.47
N ILE A 110 -8.18 12.45 -7.86
CA ILE A 110 -7.00 12.43 -6.97
C ILE A 110 -7.01 13.58 -5.95
N ARG A 111 -7.72 14.67 -6.23
CA ARG A 111 -7.85 15.85 -5.36
C ARG A 111 -9.22 15.94 -4.69
N SER A 112 -10.04 14.89 -4.78
CA SER A 112 -11.39 14.90 -4.21
C SER A 112 -11.41 14.83 -2.68
N SER A 113 -10.36 14.28 -2.05
CA SER A 113 -10.14 14.34 -0.60
C SER A 113 -8.65 14.15 -0.28
N THR A 114 -8.26 14.55 0.93
CA THR A 114 -6.88 14.35 1.41
C THR A 114 -6.53 12.87 1.50
N ALA A 115 -7.49 12.05 1.94
CA ALA A 115 -7.35 10.59 1.99
C ALA A 115 -7.09 9.97 0.61
N ILE A 116 -7.88 10.34 -0.41
CA ILE A 116 -7.68 9.81 -1.77
C ILE A 116 -6.35 10.27 -2.34
N ASN A 117 -5.94 11.52 -2.05
CA ASN A 117 -4.64 12.01 -2.46
C ASN A 117 -3.49 11.21 -1.84
N LEU A 118 -3.60 10.89 -0.55
CA LEU A 118 -2.61 10.08 0.18
C LEU A 118 -2.53 8.65 -0.38
N VAL A 119 -3.68 8.00 -0.61
CA VAL A 119 -3.73 6.68 -1.25
C VAL A 119 -3.10 6.74 -2.63
N ALA A 120 -3.43 7.73 -3.45
CA ALA A 120 -2.86 7.90 -4.78
C ALA A 120 -1.33 8.08 -4.73
N LYS A 121 -0.81 8.83 -3.75
CA LYS A 121 0.63 8.98 -3.53
C LYS A 121 1.30 7.66 -3.17
N LEU A 122 0.76 6.90 -2.21
CA LEU A 122 1.28 5.58 -1.84
C LEU A 122 1.31 4.62 -3.03
N TRP A 123 0.24 4.59 -3.82
CA TRP A 123 0.18 3.82 -5.06
C TRP A 123 1.20 4.29 -6.09
N THR A 124 1.35 5.59 -6.29
CA THR A 124 2.33 6.16 -7.23
C THR A 124 3.74 5.77 -6.81
N THR A 125 4.08 5.85 -5.52
CA THR A 125 5.37 5.41 -4.98
C THR A 125 5.59 3.93 -5.24
N PHE A 126 4.60 3.07 -4.94
CA PHE A 126 4.65 1.65 -5.25
C PHE A 126 4.94 1.38 -6.74
N LEU A 127 4.28 2.11 -7.64
CA LEU A 127 4.46 1.96 -9.09
C LEU A 127 5.85 2.41 -9.55
N ILE A 128 6.36 3.54 -9.04
CA ILE A 128 7.72 4.02 -9.35
C ILE A 128 8.77 2.98 -8.92
N LEU A 129 8.66 2.46 -7.70
CA LEU A 129 9.57 1.45 -7.17
C LEU A 129 9.46 0.13 -7.96
N SER A 130 8.24 -0.29 -8.29
CA SER A 130 8.01 -1.49 -9.08
C SER A 130 8.60 -1.39 -10.49
N PHE A 131 8.45 -0.24 -11.15
CA PHE A 131 9.03 0.02 -12.46
C PHE A 131 10.55 0.09 -12.42
N ASN A 132 11.10 0.72 -11.36
CA ASN A 132 12.54 0.76 -11.13
C ASN A 132 13.13 -0.66 -11.04
N LEU A 133 12.49 -1.57 -10.30
CA LEU A 133 12.94 -2.97 -10.20
C LEU A 133 12.95 -3.69 -11.55
N VAL A 134 11.90 -3.56 -12.37
CA VAL A 134 11.85 -4.17 -13.71
C VAL A 134 12.94 -3.60 -14.61
N THR A 135 13.15 -2.28 -14.54
CA THR A 135 14.15 -1.59 -15.35
C THR A 135 15.56 -2.02 -14.95
N LEU A 136 15.88 -2.02 -13.65
CA LEU A 136 17.15 -2.50 -13.13
C LEU A 136 17.40 -3.95 -13.52
N ASN A 137 16.42 -4.83 -13.35
CA ASN A 137 16.54 -6.22 -13.75
C ASN A 137 16.75 -6.39 -15.26
N SER A 138 16.13 -5.54 -16.08
CA SER A 138 16.34 -5.55 -17.54
C SER A 138 17.76 -5.12 -17.92
N LEU A 139 18.38 -4.21 -17.15
CA LEU A 139 19.75 -3.74 -17.37
C LEU A 139 20.82 -4.69 -16.82
N THR A 140 20.57 -5.38 -15.71
CA THR A 140 21.55 -6.29 -15.08
C THR A 140 21.46 -7.73 -15.60
N GLY A 141 20.48 -8.04 -16.44
CA GLY A 141 20.21 -9.39 -16.95
C GLY A 141 19.33 -10.22 -16.01
N PHE A 142 18.59 -11.19 -16.58
CA PHE A 142 17.56 -11.98 -15.90
C PHE A 142 18.11 -13.26 -15.24
N GLY A 143 19.40 -13.29 -14.87
CA GLY A 143 20.06 -14.50 -14.34
C GLY A 143 19.40 -15.06 -13.08
N LEU A 144 18.82 -14.18 -12.25
CA LEU A 144 17.97 -14.51 -11.12
C LEU A 144 16.71 -13.64 -11.23
N ALA A 145 15.52 -14.23 -11.29
CA ALA A 145 14.25 -13.48 -11.32
C ALA A 145 13.88 -12.88 -9.94
N TRP A 146 14.88 -12.36 -9.22
CA TRP A 146 14.79 -11.87 -7.85
C TRP A 146 13.83 -10.68 -7.70
N TYR A 147 13.65 -9.89 -8.76
CA TYR A 147 12.74 -8.74 -8.73
C TYR A 147 11.27 -9.16 -8.50
N LYS A 148 10.89 -10.38 -8.92
CA LYS A 148 9.54 -10.90 -8.80
C LYS A 148 9.08 -10.99 -7.33
N PRO A 149 9.79 -11.68 -6.40
CA PRO A 149 9.40 -11.67 -4.99
C PRO A 149 9.56 -10.30 -4.33
N VAL A 150 10.45 -9.42 -4.80
CA VAL A 150 10.55 -8.05 -4.28
C VAL A 150 9.28 -7.25 -4.55
N TRP A 151 8.60 -7.44 -5.70
CA TRP A 151 7.29 -6.84 -5.93
C TRP A 151 6.25 -7.22 -4.88
N ALA A 152 6.27 -8.46 -4.42
CA ALA A 152 5.38 -8.92 -3.35
C ALA A 152 5.67 -8.17 -2.04
N THR A 153 6.94 -7.93 -1.70
CA THR A 153 7.31 -7.12 -0.53
C THR A 153 6.88 -5.65 -0.64
N LEU A 154 6.98 -5.04 -1.83
CA LEU A 154 6.48 -3.70 -2.07
C LEU A 154 4.96 -3.64 -1.89
N SER A 155 4.24 -4.67 -2.33
CA SER A 155 2.78 -4.78 -2.15
C SER A 155 2.41 -4.95 -0.68
N THR A 156 3.14 -5.80 0.06
CA THR A 156 3.00 -5.92 1.52
C THR A 156 3.17 -4.58 2.21
N PHE A 157 4.22 -3.82 1.86
CA PHE A 157 4.46 -2.50 2.43
C PHE A 157 3.33 -1.50 2.10
N LEU A 158 2.84 -1.50 0.87
CA LEU A 158 1.71 -0.66 0.46
C LEU A 158 0.46 -0.96 1.30
N PHE A 159 0.06 -2.23 1.42
CA PHE A 159 -1.11 -2.60 2.21
C PHE A 159 -0.91 -2.40 3.71
N ALA A 160 0.28 -2.66 4.25
CA ALA A 160 0.60 -2.37 5.65
C ALA A 160 0.52 -0.86 5.96
N SER A 161 0.97 -0.02 5.02
CA SER A 161 0.84 1.43 5.12
C SER A 161 -0.64 1.86 5.11
N LEU A 162 -1.45 1.29 4.21
CA LEU A 162 -2.89 1.52 4.19
C LEU A 162 -3.56 1.03 5.49
N ALA A 163 -3.06 -0.07 6.08
CA ALA A 163 -3.56 -0.60 7.33
C ALA A 163 -3.29 0.33 8.51
N TRP A 164 -2.09 0.90 8.54
CA TRP A 164 -1.71 1.87 9.54
C TRP A 164 -2.52 3.17 9.43
N VAL A 165 -2.83 3.63 8.22
CA VAL A 165 -3.57 4.90 8.02
C VAL A 165 -5.09 4.72 8.21
N PHE A 166 -5.71 3.73 7.56
CA PHE A 166 -7.16 3.70 7.38
C PHE A 166 -7.88 2.63 8.19
N SER A 167 -7.40 1.39 8.18
CA SER A 167 -8.09 0.28 8.84
C SER A 167 -7.18 -0.92 9.02
N PRO A 168 -7.14 -1.56 10.21
CA PRO A 168 -6.33 -2.76 10.43
C PRO A 168 -6.70 -3.91 9.48
N TRP A 169 -7.89 -3.92 8.87
CA TRP A 169 -8.28 -4.93 7.89
C TRP A 169 -7.38 -4.99 6.65
N PHE A 170 -6.69 -3.89 6.31
CA PHE A 170 -5.68 -3.94 5.24
C PHE A 170 -4.42 -4.75 5.61
N PHE A 171 -4.27 -5.21 6.86
CA PHE A 171 -3.23 -6.21 7.19
C PHE A 171 -3.48 -7.55 6.51
N VAL A 172 -4.74 -7.92 6.27
CA VAL A 172 -5.07 -9.18 5.58
C VAL A 172 -4.42 -9.24 4.18
N PRO A 173 -4.63 -8.27 3.27
CA PRO A 173 -3.93 -8.26 1.99
C PRO A 173 -2.41 -8.04 2.14
N ALA A 174 -1.92 -7.39 3.21
CA ALA A 174 -0.48 -7.26 3.44
C ALA A 174 0.19 -8.62 3.71
N VAL A 175 -0.39 -9.42 4.61
CA VAL A 175 0.05 -10.79 4.92
C VAL A 175 -0.12 -11.69 3.71
N GLN A 176 -1.24 -11.55 2.98
CA GLN A 176 -1.46 -12.26 1.73
C GLN A 176 -0.31 -12.00 0.75
N MET A 177 0.07 -10.74 0.50
CA MET A 177 1.16 -10.39 -0.42
C MET A 177 2.52 -10.90 0.05
N TRP A 178 2.76 -10.98 1.36
CA TRP A 178 3.98 -11.59 1.89
C TRP A 178 4.03 -13.09 1.54
N ALA A 179 2.91 -13.80 1.75
CA ALA A 179 2.79 -15.20 1.38
C ALA A 179 2.87 -15.41 -0.14
N THR A 180 2.33 -14.51 -0.94
CA THR A 180 2.48 -14.48 -2.40
C THR A 180 3.96 -14.45 -2.80
N GLY A 181 4.78 -13.64 -2.13
CA GLY A 181 6.23 -13.61 -2.35
C GLY A 181 6.90 -14.95 -2.11
N LEU A 182 6.55 -15.65 -1.02
CA LEU A 182 7.05 -17.00 -0.76
C LEU A 182 6.59 -17.99 -1.82
N LEU A 183 5.34 -17.93 -2.25
CA LEU A 183 4.82 -18.78 -3.33
C LEU A 183 5.55 -18.54 -4.66
N MET A 184 5.85 -17.29 -4.98
CA MET A 184 6.59 -16.94 -6.20
C MET A 184 8.03 -17.49 -6.19
N VAL A 185 8.65 -17.61 -5.01
CA VAL A 185 9.97 -18.27 -4.87
C VAL A 185 9.86 -19.77 -5.09
N ASN A 186 8.80 -20.41 -4.56
CA ASN A 186 8.58 -21.85 -4.72
C ASN A 186 8.11 -22.24 -6.13
N PHE A 187 7.42 -21.34 -6.83
CA PHE A 187 6.89 -21.56 -8.18
C PHE A 187 7.30 -20.44 -9.16
N PRO A 188 8.60 -20.29 -9.45
CA PRO A 188 9.14 -19.13 -10.18
C PRO A 188 8.62 -19.02 -11.63
N HIS A 189 8.25 -20.16 -12.23
CA HIS A 189 7.66 -20.20 -13.58
C HIS A 189 6.22 -19.70 -13.63
N TRP A 190 5.50 -19.71 -12.50
CA TRP A 190 4.11 -19.25 -12.38
C TRP A 190 3.99 -17.91 -11.67
N ALA A 191 5.11 -17.26 -11.37
CA ALA A 191 5.17 -16.10 -10.50
C ALA A 191 4.33 -14.91 -10.98
N PHE A 192 4.21 -14.67 -12.30
CA PHE A 192 3.34 -13.60 -12.82
C PHE A 192 1.86 -13.89 -12.53
N LEU A 193 1.42 -15.13 -12.79
CA LEU A 193 0.04 -15.54 -12.53
C LEU A 193 -0.29 -15.53 -11.03
N ILE A 194 0.59 -16.08 -10.19
CA ILE A 194 0.43 -16.10 -8.73
C ILE A 194 0.26 -14.66 -8.19
N TYR A 195 1.09 -13.75 -8.67
CA TYR A 195 1.05 -12.36 -8.26
C TYR A 195 -0.20 -11.63 -8.77
N GLY A 196 -0.56 -11.83 -10.04
CA GLY A 196 -1.77 -11.25 -10.64
C GLY A 196 -3.05 -11.71 -9.98
N VAL A 197 -3.18 -13.01 -9.68
CA VAL A 197 -4.32 -13.56 -8.92
C VAL A 197 -4.35 -13.02 -7.50
N SER A 198 -3.19 -12.88 -6.84
CA SER A 198 -3.13 -12.30 -5.49
C SER A 198 -3.60 -10.84 -5.47
N TRP A 199 -3.17 -10.03 -6.44
CA TRP A 199 -3.66 -8.66 -6.62
C TRP A 199 -5.15 -8.60 -6.90
N TRP A 200 -5.64 -9.50 -7.74
CA TRP A 200 -7.06 -9.61 -8.04
C TRP A 200 -7.87 -9.91 -6.77
N LEU A 201 -7.47 -10.91 -5.98
CA LEU A 201 -8.14 -11.26 -4.72
C LEU A 201 -8.14 -10.09 -3.72
N ALA A 202 -6.99 -9.42 -3.54
CA ALA A 202 -6.87 -8.30 -2.63
C ALA A 202 -7.81 -7.14 -3.03
N LEU A 203 -7.78 -6.74 -4.30
CA LEU A 203 -8.58 -5.62 -4.79
C LEU A 203 -10.07 -5.94 -4.87
N MET A 204 -10.43 -7.18 -5.23
CA MET A 204 -11.82 -7.64 -5.19
C MET A 204 -12.35 -7.71 -3.76
N GLY A 205 -11.55 -8.19 -2.82
CA GLY A 205 -11.89 -8.18 -1.39
C GLY A 205 -12.19 -6.76 -0.90
N ILE A 206 -11.32 -5.81 -1.22
CA ILE A 206 -11.52 -4.38 -0.91
C ILE A 206 -12.77 -3.84 -1.61
N ALA A 207 -13.00 -4.18 -2.88
CA ALA A 207 -14.18 -3.74 -3.62
C ALA A 207 -15.49 -4.24 -2.99
N ILE A 208 -15.52 -5.51 -2.56
CA ILE A 208 -16.67 -6.12 -1.89
C ILE A 208 -16.92 -5.47 -0.53
N ASP A 209 -15.87 -5.27 0.27
CA ASP A 209 -15.97 -4.61 1.56
C ASP A 209 -16.53 -3.18 1.43
N LEU A 210 -16.01 -2.41 0.47
CA LEU A 210 -16.53 -1.08 0.15
C LEU A 210 -18.01 -1.10 -0.24
N ARG A 211 -18.47 -2.10 -0.99
CA ARG A 211 -19.91 -2.25 -1.35
C ARG A 211 -20.78 -2.60 -0.16
N ARG A 212 -20.30 -3.42 0.78
CA ARG A 212 -21.08 -3.80 1.97
C ARG A 212 -21.34 -2.61 2.90
N ILE A 213 -20.43 -1.64 2.89
CA ILE A 213 -20.50 -0.42 3.70
C ILE A 213 -21.30 0.68 3.00
N GLU A 214 -21.55 0.57 1.68
CA GLU A 214 -22.48 1.46 0.99
C GLU A 214 -23.91 1.14 1.49
N PRO A 215 -24.63 2.10 2.10
CA PRO A 215 -26.04 1.88 2.44
C PRO A 215 -26.78 1.60 1.13
N VAL A 216 -27.52 0.49 1.10
CA VAL A 216 -28.44 0.14 0.02
C VAL A 216 -29.43 1.30 -0.10
N GLY A 217 -29.17 2.21 -1.03
CA GLY A 217 -30.06 3.31 -1.31
C GLY A 217 -31.26 2.78 -2.09
N CYS A 218 -32.45 2.97 -1.50
CA CYS A 218 -33.73 3.04 -2.20
C CYS A 218 -33.66 3.92 -3.46
#